data_AF-A0A2N3APM7-F1
#
_entry.id   AF-A0A2N3APM7-F1
#
_cell.length_a   1.000
_cell.length_b   1.000
_cell.length_c   1.000
_cell.angle_alpha   90.00
_cell.angle_beta   90.00
_cell.angle_gamma   90.00
#
_symmetry.space_group_name_H-M   'P 1'
#
loop_
_entity.id
_entity.type
_entity.pdbx_description
1 polymer ?
#
loop_
_entity_poly.entity_id
_entity_poly.type
_entity_poly.pdbx_seq_one_letter_code
_entity_poly.pdbx_strand_id
1 'polypeptide(L)'
;MKKRCIYCLKYFDSITMDHVFPKSWYLKSVPKNIEKWKVPSCARCNNIYSKLEEELLTQLGLCLSTDNNDEKDIQRNILRSINPEYGRNAKDIISRTKKRKKLLADVSFFKEIPPYGILPNFGPTTRIVLPGYTTIRISPIDLEKFGGKLTKGFTYIFYNLLVRKTDEIKVIITEKKNINFVEELFQKFSNKHNNLGNSIIIERIKAEDNTKVDILYYFNIWGKLQFYSYNEIKK
;
A
#
# COMPACT_ATOMS: atom_id res chain seq x y z
N MET A 1 -22.45 -12.75 -19.63
CA MET A 1 -22.54 -11.29 -19.42
C MET A 1 -21.16 -10.73 -19.15
N LYS A 2 -20.68 -9.77 -19.95
CA LYS A 2 -19.34 -9.18 -19.78
C LYS A 2 -19.27 -8.37 -18.48
N LYS A 3 -18.16 -8.49 -17.74
CA LYS A 3 -17.91 -7.73 -16.51
C LYS A 3 -16.83 -6.67 -16.74
N ARG A 4 -16.92 -5.54 -16.04
CA ARG A 4 -16.01 -4.41 -16.19
C ARG A 4 -14.90 -4.46 -15.15
N CYS A 5 -13.64 -4.29 -15.58
CA CYS A 5 -12.51 -4.14 -14.68
C CYS A 5 -12.46 -2.73 -14.10
N ILE A 6 -12.39 -2.58 -12.77
CA ILE A 6 -12.39 -1.24 -12.14
C ILE A 6 -11.12 -0.44 -12.45
N TYR A 7 -10.02 -1.11 -12.78
CA TYR A 7 -8.72 -0.45 -12.95
C TYR A 7 -8.47 0.05 -14.37
N CYS A 8 -8.85 -0.74 -15.38
CA CYS A 8 -8.67 -0.38 -16.79
C CYS A 8 -9.96 -0.06 -17.52
N LEU A 9 -11.12 -0.25 -16.88
CA LEU A 9 -12.47 0.09 -17.34
C LEU A 9 -12.95 -0.63 -18.59
N LYS A 10 -12.18 -1.61 -19.08
CA LYS A 10 -12.55 -2.48 -20.19
C LYS A 10 -13.47 -3.60 -19.72
N TYR A 11 -14.25 -4.13 -20.66
CA TYR A 11 -15.15 -5.27 -20.47
C TYR A 11 -14.44 -6.58 -20.83
N PHE A 12 -14.69 -7.62 -20.04
CA PHE A 12 -14.10 -8.95 -20.21
C PHE A 12 -15.18 -10.03 -20.00
N ASP A 13 -15.04 -11.15 -20.70
CA ASP A 13 -15.94 -12.31 -20.52
C ASP A 13 -15.69 -13.01 -19.19
N SER A 14 -14.43 -13.02 -18.73
CA SER A 14 -14.03 -13.48 -17.40
C SER A 14 -13.30 -12.37 -16.64
N ILE A 15 -13.59 -12.25 -15.34
CA ILE A 15 -12.95 -11.30 -14.45
C ILE A 15 -12.48 -12.01 -13.18
N THR A 16 -11.40 -11.53 -12.61
CA THR A 16 -10.89 -11.98 -11.32
C THR A 16 -11.39 -11.05 -10.21
N MET A 17 -11.18 -11.45 -8.95
CA MET A 17 -11.48 -10.64 -7.78
C MET A 17 -10.16 -10.27 -7.11
N ASP A 18 -9.74 -9.03 -7.29
CA ASP A 18 -8.51 -8.50 -6.67
C ASP A 18 -8.82 -8.01 -5.25
N HIS A 19 -7.92 -8.25 -4.29
CA HIS A 19 -8.09 -7.69 -2.95
C HIS A 19 -7.70 -6.22 -2.99
N VAL A 20 -8.55 -5.31 -2.52
CA VAL A 20 -8.22 -3.87 -2.54
C VAL A 20 -6.98 -3.61 -1.69
N PHE A 21 -6.97 -4.11 -0.45
CA PHE A 21 -5.78 -4.16 0.40
C PHE A 21 -5.21 -5.58 0.42
N PRO A 22 -3.90 -5.78 0.24
CA PRO A 22 -3.37 -7.11 -0.04
C PRO A 22 -3.46 -8.01 1.18
N LYS A 23 -3.85 -9.28 0.97
CA LYS A 23 -4.06 -10.23 2.07
C LYS A 23 -2.80 -10.46 2.92
N SER A 24 -1.62 -10.39 2.31
CA SER A 24 -0.32 -10.58 2.97
C SER A 24 0.12 -9.39 3.83
N TRP A 25 -0.57 -8.25 3.74
CA TRP A 25 -0.26 -7.06 4.52
C TRP A 25 -1.06 -6.99 5.84
N TYR A 26 -2.02 -7.89 6.05
CA TYR A 26 -2.74 -7.95 7.31
C TYR A 26 -1.84 -8.52 8.42
N LEU A 27 -1.80 -7.81 9.54
CA LEU A 27 -1.21 -8.24 10.79
C LEU A 27 -1.93 -9.47 11.33
N LYS A 28 -1.23 -10.28 12.12
CA LYS A 28 -1.74 -11.55 12.64
C LYS A 28 -2.79 -11.33 13.73
N SER A 29 -2.69 -10.24 14.49
CA SER A 29 -3.68 -9.82 15.47
C SER A 29 -5.06 -9.49 14.88
N VAL A 30 -5.15 -9.22 13.57
CA VAL A 30 -6.44 -8.91 12.93
C VAL A 30 -7.34 -10.15 12.92
N PRO A 31 -8.57 -10.07 13.48
CA PRO A 31 -9.53 -11.16 13.46
C PRO A 31 -9.75 -11.75 12.07
N LYS A 32 -9.80 -13.09 11.98
CA LYS A 32 -9.93 -13.80 10.69
C LYS A 32 -11.28 -13.58 10.00
N ASN A 33 -12.30 -13.21 10.76
CA ASN A 33 -13.66 -12.96 10.29
C ASN A 33 -13.87 -11.57 9.69
N ILE A 34 -12.84 -10.71 9.69
CA ILE A 34 -12.91 -9.40 9.04
C ILE A 34 -13.01 -9.57 7.52
N GLU A 35 -13.92 -8.81 6.93
CA GLU A 35 -14.12 -8.77 5.50
C GLU A 35 -12.86 -8.24 4.81
N LYS A 36 -12.31 -9.02 3.88
CA LYS A 36 -11.20 -8.61 3.02
C LYS A 36 -11.76 -8.19 1.69
N TRP A 37 -12.01 -6.89 1.54
CA TRP A 37 -12.71 -6.36 0.37
C TRP A 37 -12.00 -6.69 -0.93
N LYS A 38 -12.81 -7.13 -1.90
CA LYS A 38 -12.37 -7.46 -3.24
C LYS A 38 -13.16 -6.70 -4.29
N VAL A 39 -12.51 -6.43 -5.41
CA VAL A 39 -13.09 -5.67 -6.52
C VAL A 39 -12.89 -6.40 -7.85
N PRO A 40 -13.79 -6.20 -8.83
CA PRO A 40 -13.65 -6.80 -10.15
C PRO A 40 -12.40 -6.28 -10.87
N SER A 41 -11.49 -7.18 -11.23
CA SER A 41 -10.23 -6.85 -11.93
C SER A 41 -9.94 -7.85 -13.04
N CYS A 42 -9.52 -7.40 -14.22
CA CYS A 42 -9.06 -8.31 -15.26
C CYS A 42 -7.73 -8.96 -14.85
N ALA A 43 -7.43 -10.14 -15.37
CA ALA A 43 -6.23 -10.90 -15.01
C ALA A 43 -4.93 -10.08 -15.17
N ARG A 44 -4.84 -9.27 -16.23
CA ARG A 44 -3.69 -8.38 -16.45
C ARG A 44 -3.52 -7.34 -15.34
N CYS A 45 -4.58 -6.62 -14.97
CA CYS A 45 -4.50 -5.60 -13.92
C CYS A 45 -4.19 -6.23 -12.56
N ASN A 46 -4.87 -7.33 -12.24
CA ASN A 46 -4.63 -8.08 -11.01
C ASN A 46 -3.17 -8.53 -10.89
N ASN A 47 -2.59 -9.09 -11.96
CA ASN A 47 -1.18 -9.51 -11.97
C ASN A 47 -0.21 -8.33 -11.81
N ILE A 48 -0.49 -7.18 -12.42
CA ILE A 48 0.34 -5.98 -12.29
C ILE A 48 0.35 -5.50 -10.83
N TYR A 49 -0.83 -5.39 -10.21
CA TYR A 49 -0.93 -4.93 -8.82
C TYR A 49 -0.41 -5.95 -7.82
N SER A 50 -0.67 -7.25 -8.03
CA SER A 50 -0.09 -8.32 -7.20
C SER A 50 1.45 -8.25 -7.15
N LYS A 51 2.09 -8.00 -8.30
CA LYS A 51 3.56 -7.85 -8.36
C LYS A 51 4.04 -6.58 -7.66
N LEU A 52 3.35 -5.46 -7.87
CA LEU A 52 3.65 -4.19 -7.22
C LEU A 52 3.57 -4.31 -5.68
N GLU A 53 2.51 -4.95 -5.18
CA GLU A 53 2.26 -5.13 -3.75
C GLU A 53 3.27 -6.07 -3.10
N GLU A 54 3.66 -7.14 -3.79
CA GLU A 54 4.68 -8.05 -3.31
C GLU A 54 6.04 -7.36 -3.17
N GLU A 55 6.38 -6.51 -4.14
CA GLU A 55 7.62 -5.74 -4.15
C GLU A 55 7.64 -4.71 -3.01
N LEU A 56 6.59 -3.89 -2.91
CA LEU A 56 6.44 -2.92 -1.83
C LEU A 56 6.39 -3.57 -0.44
N LEU A 57 5.71 -4.72 -0.29
CA LEU A 57 5.70 -5.46 0.97
C LEU A 57 7.11 -5.87 1.38
N THR A 58 7.89 -6.37 0.42
CA THR A 58 9.25 -6.84 0.70
C THR A 58 10.14 -5.69 1.14
N GLN A 59 10.08 -4.55 0.43
CA GLN A 59 10.90 -3.37 0.72
C GLN A 59 10.49 -2.69 2.03
N LEU A 60 9.19 -2.43 2.22
CA LEU A 60 8.67 -1.72 3.40
C LEU A 60 8.64 -2.62 4.63
N GLY A 61 8.25 -3.88 4.46
CA GLY A 61 8.05 -4.81 5.56
C GLY A 61 9.33 -5.18 6.29
N LEU A 62 10.48 -5.19 5.59
CA LEU A 62 11.80 -5.37 6.20
C LEU A 62 12.25 -4.17 7.04
N CYS A 63 11.62 -3.01 6.87
CA CYS A 63 11.90 -1.79 7.64
C CYS A 63 10.95 -1.59 8.83
N LEU A 64 10.11 -2.57 9.14
CA LEU A 64 9.23 -2.53 10.32
C LEU A 64 10.03 -2.76 11.62
N SER A 65 9.44 -2.45 12.78
CA SER A 65 10.09 -2.72 14.06
C SER A 65 10.03 -4.21 14.41
N THR A 66 11.07 -4.69 15.11
CA THR A 66 11.10 -6.04 15.70
C THR A 66 10.49 -6.10 17.10
N ASP A 67 10.13 -4.94 17.68
CA ASP A 67 9.64 -4.84 19.06
C ASP A 67 8.16 -5.24 19.17
N ASN A 68 7.41 -5.10 18.07
CA ASN A 68 6.02 -5.52 17.96
C ASN A 68 5.94 -6.92 17.31
N ASN A 69 5.23 -7.85 17.96
CA ASN A 69 5.07 -9.23 17.49
C ASN A 69 4.43 -9.32 16.09
N ASP A 70 3.48 -8.45 15.76
CA ASP A 70 2.82 -8.48 14.45
C ASP A 70 3.77 -8.07 13.32
N GLU A 71 4.53 -7.00 13.52
CA GLU A 71 5.54 -6.51 12.58
C GLU A 71 6.67 -7.52 12.39
N LYS A 72 7.11 -8.15 13.50
CA LYS A 72 8.09 -9.24 13.49
C LYS A 72 7.61 -10.45 12.68
N ASP A 73 6.32 -10.78 12.74
CA ASP A 73 5.73 -11.85 11.93
C ASP A 73 5.69 -11.49 10.44
N ILE A 74 5.42 -10.24 10.07
CA ILE A 74 5.54 -9.76 8.67
C ILE A 74 6.99 -9.94 8.19
N GLN A 75 7.96 -9.43 8.94
CA GLN A 75 9.38 -9.57 8.59
C GLN A 75 9.80 -11.02 8.40
N ARG A 76 9.43 -11.90 9.34
CA ARG A 76 9.75 -13.34 9.26
C ARG A 76 9.17 -13.97 8.00
N ASN A 77 7.94 -13.63 7.64
CA ASN A 77 7.30 -14.14 6.43
C ASN A 77 8.01 -13.66 5.16
N ILE A 78 8.46 -12.40 5.14
CA ILE A 78 9.24 -11.84 4.03
C ILE A 78 10.61 -12.50 3.93
N LEU A 79 11.35 -12.62 5.03
CA LEU A 79 12.67 -13.28 5.04
C LEU A 79 12.57 -14.72 4.53
N ARG A 80 11.53 -15.45 4.93
CA ARG A 80 11.24 -16.77 4.37
C ARG A 80 10.93 -16.70 2.89
N SER A 81 10.11 -15.74 2.43
CA SER A 81 9.69 -15.62 1.02
C SER A 81 10.84 -15.30 0.06
N ILE A 82 11.97 -14.79 0.55
CA ILE A 82 13.17 -14.53 -0.24
C ILE A 82 14.29 -15.56 -0.02
N ASN A 83 14.26 -16.37 1.04
CA ASN A 83 15.28 -17.39 1.28
C ASN A 83 15.02 -18.68 0.44
N PRO A 84 15.92 -19.06 -0.49
CA PRO A 84 15.76 -20.26 -1.31
C PRO A 84 15.67 -21.58 -0.53
N GLU A 85 16.22 -21.67 0.68
CA GLU A 85 16.19 -22.86 1.53
C GLU A 85 14.78 -23.27 1.96
N TYR A 86 13.84 -22.31 2.00
CA TYR A 86 12.42 -22.57 2.25
C TYR A 86 11.62 -22.93 0.98
N GLY A 87 12.32 -23.17 -0.14
CA GLY A 87 11.70 -23.51 -1.41
C GLY A 87 11.13 -24.93 -1.41
N ARG A 88 9.90 -25.09 -1.89
CA ARG A 88 9.22 -26.39 -1.93
C ARG A 88 9.62 -27.28 -3.12
N ASN A 89 10.16 -26.66 -4.16
CA ASN A 89 10.59 -27.30 -5.40
C ASN A 89 11.54 -26.37 -6.17
N ALA A 90 12.18 -26.87 -7.23
CA ALA A 90 13.16 -26.11 -8.02
C ALA A 90 12.62 -24.76 -8.54
N LYS A 91 11.36 -24.72 -8.99
CA LYS A 91 10.72 -23.49 -9.47
C LYS A 91 10.57 -22.45 -8.35
N ASP A 92 10.16 -22.88 -7.16
CA ASP A 92 10.05 -22.01 -5.98
C ASP A 92 11.44 -21.51 -5.55
N ILE A 93 12.45 -22.39 -5.49
CA ILE A 93 13.85 -22.02 -5.17
C ILE A 93 14.36 -20.93 -6.12
N ILE A 94 14.16 -21.08 -7.44
CA ILE A 94 14.54 -20.09 -8.45
C ILE A 94 13.79 -18.76 -8.23
N SER A 95 12.49 -18.83 -7.97
CA SER A 95 11.66 -17.65 -7.70
C SER A 95 12.17 -16.85 -6.49
N ARG A 96 12.46 -17.53 -5.37
CA ARG A 96 12.99 -16.91 -4.15
C ARG A 96 14.38 -16.33 -4.37
N THR A 97 15.25 -17.06 -5.07
CA THR A 97 16.58 -16.59 -5.45
C THR A 97 16.51 -15.30 -6.25
N LYS A 98 15.59 -15.22 -7.22
CA LYS A 98 15.36 -14.01 -8.03
C LYS A 98 14.84 -12.86 -7.18
N LYS A 99 13.90 -13.10 -6.27
CA LYS A 99 13.39 -12.08 -5.33
C LYS A 99 14.49 -11.54 -4.42
N ARG A 100 15.30 -12.42 -3.82
CA ARG A 100 16.47 -12.04 -3.01
C ARG A 100 17.46 -11.20 -3.81
N LYS A 101 17.82 -11.64 -5.02
CA LYS A 101 18.74 -10.90 -5.89
C LYS A 101 18.19 -9.51 -6.24
N LYS A 102 16.90 -9.42 -6.52
CA LYS A 102 16.23 -8.13 -6.80
C LYS A 102 16.28 -7.21 -5.58
N LEU A 103 15.88 -7.70 -4.41
CA LEU A 103 15.92 -6.91 -3.17
C LEU A 103 17.34 -6.41 -2.86
N LEU A 104 18.35 -7.28 -2.96
CA LEU A 104 19.75 -6.90 -2.70
C LEU A 104 20.26 -5.83 -3.66
N ALA A 105 19.72 -5.74 -4.88
CA ALA A 105 20.06 -4.65 -5.81
C ALA A 105 19.51 -3.28 -5.36
N ASP A 106 18.46 -3.27 -4.54
CA ASP A 106 17.86 -2.07 -3.96
C ASP A 106 18.51 -1.69 -2.61
N VAL A 107 19.33 -2.57 -2.03
CA VAL A 107 20.02 -2.33 -0.76
C VAL A 107 21.26 -1.44 -0.98
N SER A 108 21.37 -0.39 -0.17
CA SER A 108 22.53 0.51 -0.14
C SER A 108 23.02 0.70 1.30
N PHE A 109 24.31 0.94 1.47
CA PHE A 109 24.92 1.23 2.77
C PHE A 109 25.42 2.68 2.81
N PHE A 110 25.07 3.39 3.88
CA PHE A 110 25.49 4.78 4.11
C PHE A 110 26.20 4.89 5.46
N LYS A 111 27.28 5.68 5.53
CA LYS A 111 27.90 6.01 6.83
C LYS A 111 27.02 6.97 7.65
N GLU A 112 26.37 7.90 6.95
CA GLU A 112 25.48 8.91 7.53
C GLU A 112 24.13 8.86 6.83
N ILE A 113 23.06 9.12 7.58
CA ILE A 113 21.71 9.13 7.02
C ILE A 113 21.58 10.36 6.10
N PRO A 114 21.11 10.20 4.84
CA PRO A 114 20.90 11.34 3.96
C PRO A 114 19.85 12.30 4.54
N PRO A 115 20.00 13.64 4.37
CA PRO A 115 19.08 14.62 4.93
C PRO A 115 17.72 14.68 4.21
N TYR A 116 17.57 13.98 3.09
CA TYR A 116 16.35 13.91 2.28
C TYR A 116 16.19 12.52 1.65
N GLY A 117 15.02 12.26 1.08
CA GLY A 117 14.74 10.98 0.39
C GLY A 117 14.47 9.81 1.33
N ILE A 118 14.30 10.07 2.63
CA ILE A 118 13.81 9.09 3.58
C ILE A 118 12.29 9.08 3.54
N LEU A 119 11.70 7.91 3.34
CA LEU A 119 10.26 7.77 3.43
C LEU A 119 9.79 8.11 4.87
N PRO A 120 8.79 8.99 5.05
CA PRO A 120 8.34 9.37 6.39
C PRO A 120 7.99 8.14 7.27
N ASN A 121 8.44 8.17 8.53
CA ASN A 121 8.30 7.08 9.52
C ASN A 121 9.14 5.80 9.27
N PHE A 122 9.99 5.78 8.23
CA PHE A 122 10.92 4.67 7.93
C PHE A 122 12.40 5.00 8.18
N GLY A 123 12.69 6.18 8.74
CA GLY A 123 14.03 6.52 9.21
C GLY A 123 14.41 5.78 10.50
N PRO A 124 15.68 5.88 10.93
CA PRO A 124 16.14 5.28 12.18
C PRO A 124 15.32 5.74 13.38
N THR A 125 14.84 4.79 14.17
CA THR A 125 13.98 5.03 15.35
C THR A 125 14.79 5.27 16.61
N THR A 126 16.04 4.83 16.66
CA THR A 126 16.93 5.02 17.81
C THR A 126 17.74 6.29 17.66
N ARG A 127 18.00 6.99 18.76
CA ARG A 127 18.96 8.12 18.81
C ARG A 127 20.42 7.65 18.79
N ILE A 128 20.64 6.35 18.63
CA ILE A 128 21.97 5.75 18.62
C ILE A 128 22.54 5.93 17.22
N VAL A 129 23.65 6.64 17.14
CA VAL A 129 24.43 6.73 15.90
C VAL A 129 25.05 5.36 15.65
N LEU A 130 24.69 4.75 14.53
CA LEU A 130 25.25 3.46 14.13
C LEU A 130 26.51 3.72 13.27
N PRO A 131 27.48 2.77 13.24
CA PRO A 131 28.64 2.85 12.35
C PRO A 131 28.27 2.92 10.86
N GLY A 132 27.04 2.56 10.52
CA GLY A 132 26.40 2.86 9.26
C GLY A 132 24.98 2.32 9.20
N TYR A 133 24.32 2.64 8.08
CA TYR A 133 22.90 2.46 7.87
C TYR A 133 22.68 1.65 6.60
N THR A 134 22.06 0.48 6.75
CA THR A 134 21.54 -0.29 5.64
C THR A 134 20.19 0.28 5.25
N THR A 135 20.03 0.63 3.98
CA THR A 135 18.83 1.26 3.42
C THR A 135 18.29 0.42 2.28
N ILE A 136 16.98 0.49 2.05
CA ILE A 136 16.32 -0.15 0.91
C ILE A 136 15.70 0.97 0.07
N ARG A 137 16.08 1.04 -1.20
CA ARG A 137 15.51 2.01 -2.14
C ARG A 137 14.10 1.60 -2.53
N ILE A 138 13.22 2.60 -2.60
CA ILE A 138 11.83 2.45 -3.02
C ILE A 138 11.51 3.48 -4.10
N SER A 139 10.76 3.05 -5.10
CA SER A 139 10.36 3.92 -6.21
C SER A 139 9.15 4.77 -5.80
N PRO A 140 9.22 6.12 -5.90
CA PRO A 140 8.06 6.98 -5.62
C PRO A 140 6.89 6.68 -6.57
N ILE A 141 7.19 6.31 -7.82
CA ILE A 141 6.19 5.94 -8.83
C ILE A 141 5.40 4.68 -8.39
N ASP A 142 6.06 3.74 -7.70
CA ASP A 142 5.40 2.52 -7.25
C ASP A 142 4.49 2.79 -6.04
N LEU A 143 4.89 3.71 -5.16
CA LEU A 143 4.01 4.22 -4.10
C LEU A 143 2.80 4.96 -4.65
N GLU A 144 2.98 5.81 -5.68
CA GLU A 144 1.87 6.49 -6.36
C GLU A 144 0.90 5.50 -7.03
N LYS A 145 1.42 4.49 -7.74
CA LYS A 145 0.59 3.43 -8.34
C LYS A 145 -0.18 2.65 -7.27
N PHE A 146 0.45 2.35 -6.14
CA PHE A 146 -0.18 1.64 -5.04
C PHE A 146 -1.27 2.50 -4.38
N GLY A 147 -0.97 3.77 -4.08
CA GLY A 147 -1.97 4.71 -3.58
C GLY A 147 -3.16 4.85 -4.54
N GLY A 148 -2.89 5.01 -5.84
CA GLY A 148 -3.94 5.06 -6.86
C GLY A 148 -4.74 3.77 -6.99
N LYS A 149 -4.12 2.60 -6.75
CA LYS A 149 -4.85 1.32 -6.68
C LYS A 149 -5.82 1.31 -5.50
N LEU A 150 -5.35 1.68 -4.31
CA LEU A 150 -6.20 1.74 -3.11
C LEU A 150 -7.35 2.71 -3.33
N THR A 151 -7.08 3.93 -3.81
CA THR A 151 -8.10 4.94 -4.10
C THR A 151 -9.18 4.40 -5.03
N LYS A 152 -8.81 3.83 -6.19
CA LYS A 152 -9.78 3.22 -7.13
C LYS A 152 -10.60 2.11 -6.48
N GLY A 153 -9.95 1.23 -5.73
CA GLY A 153 -10.62 0.13 -5.06
C GLY A 153 -11.62 0.59 -4.01
N PHE A 154 -11.21 1.51 -3.12
CA PHE A 154 -12.07 2.02 -2.06
C PHE A 154 -13.16 2.95 -2.55
N THR A 155 -12.92 3.71 -3.63
CA THR A 155 -13.96 4.49 -4.30
C THR A 155 -15.06 3.59 -4.84
N TYR A 156 -14.70 2.46 -5.45
CA TYR A 156 -15.67 1.47 -5.89
C TYR A 156 -16.40 0.81 -4.71
N ILE A 157 -15.68 0.41 -3.66
CA ILE A 157 -16.29 -0.25 -2.49
C ILE A 157 -17.28 0.67 -1.75
N PHE A 158 -16.90 1.92 -1.50
CA PHE A 158 -17.71 2.81 -0.65
C PHE A 158 -18.80 3.56 -1.41
N TYR A 159 -18.63 3.80 -2.71
CA TYR A 159 -19.53 4.66 -3.47
C TYR A 159 -20.01 4.04 -4.78
N ASN A 160 -19.56 2.83 -5.14
CA ASN A 160 -19.85 2.19 -6.41
C ASN A 160 -19.51 3.06 -7.63
N LEU A 161 -18.50 3.93 -7.48
CA LEU A 161 -18.02 4.83 -8.54
C LEU A 161 -16.78 4.24 -9.24
N LEU A 162 -16.68 4.49 -10.54
CA LEU A 162 -15.55 4.08 -11.37
C LEU A 162 -14.69 5.30 -11.69
N VAL A 163 -13.42 5.26 -11.30
CA VAL A 163 -12.47 6.34 -11.62
C VAL A 163 -11.97 6.16 -13.05
N ARG A 164 -12.32 7.11 -13.91
CA ARG A 164 -11.95 7.15 -15.33
C ARG A 164 -10.46 7.49 -15.51
N LYS A 165 -9.96 7.31 -16.74
CA LYS A 165 -8.61 7.76 -17.09
C LYS A 165 -8.47 9.29 -17.09
N THR A 166 -9.57 10.00 -17.31
CA THR A 166 -9.68 11.46 -17.33
C THR A 166 -9.86 12.06 -15.94
N ASP A 167 -10.17 11.23 -14.96
CA ASP A 167 -10.33 11.64 -13.57
C ASP A 167 -8.95 11.73 -12.92
N GLU A 168 -8.77 12.71 -12.04
CA GLU A 168 -7.48 12.94 -11.39
C GLU A 168 -7.35 12.04 -10.15
N ILE A 169 -6.17 11.44 -9.97
CA ILE A 169 -5.77 10.87 -8.68
C ILE A 169 -4.44 11.49 -8.30
N LYS A 170 -4.40 12.18 -7.17
CA LYS A 170 -3.18 12.66 -6.53
C LYS A 170 -2.89 11.79 -5.31
N VAL A 171 -1.65 11.34 -5.18
CA VAL A 171 -1.16 10.61 -4.00
C VAL A 171 -0.09 11.48 -3.35
N ILE A 172 -0.26 11.79 -2.06
CA ILE A 172 0.58 12.72 -1.33
C ILE A 172 1.14 12.02 -0.11
N ILE A 173 2.45 11.76 -0.14
CA ILE A 173 3.22 11.30 1.01
C ILE A 173 3.92 12.51 1.58
N THR A 174 3.77 12.71 2.89
CA THR A 174 4.07 14.00 3.52
C THR A 174 4.72 13.76 4.87
N GLU A 175 5.71 14.57 5.19
CA GLU A 175 6.29 14.64 6.52
C GLU A 175 5.30 15.36 7.44
N LYS A 176 5.04 14.81 8.64
CA LYS A 176 4.03 15.30 9.60
C LYS A 176 4.08 16.80 9.92
N LYS A 177 5.15 17.52 9.57
CA LYS A 177 5.40 18.89 10.03
C LYS A 177 4.42 19.97 9.51
N ASN A 178 3.61 19.73 8.46
CA ASN A 178 2.93 20.84 7.77
C ASN A 178 1.46 20.58 7.36
N ILE A 179 0.64 19.91 8.20
CA ILE A 179 -0.75 19.62 7.77
C ILE A 179 -1.86 19.77 8.80
N ASN A 180 -1.68 20.65 9.79
CA ASN A 180 -2.69 20.90 10.82
C ASN A 180 -4.09 21.11 10.23
N PHE A 181 -4.23 21.86 9.13
CA PHE A 181 -5.52 22.06 8.47
C PHE A 181 -6.15 20.76 7.93
N VAL A 182 -5.37 19.86 7.32
CA VAL A 182 -5.92 18.60 6.81
C VAL A 182 -6.25 17.66 7.96
N GLU A 183 -5.43 17.64 9.01
CA GLU A 183 -5.74 16.87 10.22
C GLU A 183 -7.05 17.36 10.86
N GLU A 184 -7.24 18.67 11.00
CA GLU A 184 -8.51 19.26 11.46
C GLU A 184 -9.70 18.92 10.56
N LEU A 185 -9.50 18.94 9.24
CA LEU A 185 -10.53 18.56 8.27
C LEU A 185 -10.97 17.11 8.47
N PHE A 186 -10.03 16.19 8.67
CA PHE A 186 -10.31 14.79 8.95
C PHE A 186 -10.96 14.58 10.32
N GLN A 187 -10.53 15.31 11.35
CA GLN A 187 -11.17 15.26 12.66
C GLN A 187 -12.64 15.71 12.62
N LYS A 188 -12.96 16.73 11.81
CA LYS A 188 -14.31 17.29 11.73
C LYS A 188 -15.25 16.52 10.81
N PHE A 189 -14.75 16.04 9.67
CA PHE A 189 -15.61 15.59 8.57
C PHE A 189 -15.38 14.15 8.10
N SER A 190 -14.36 13.46 8.64
CA SER A 190 -14.04 12.13 8.12
C SER A 190 -15.00 11.06 8.60
N ASN A 191 -15.31 10.14 7.68
CA ASN A 191 -15.85 8.84 8.03
C ASN A 191 -14.68 7.87 8.22
N LYS A 192 -14.46 7.43 9.45
CA LYS A 192 -13.38 6.53 9.81
C LYS A 192 -13.80 5.07 9.72
N HIS A 193 -13.02 4.28 8.99
CA HIS A 193 -13.20 2.84 8.82
C HIS A 193 -12.06 2.09 9.52
N ASN A 194 -12.35 1.56 10.72
CA ASN A 194 -11.39 0.80 11.54
C ASN A 194 -11.66 -0.71 11.52
N ASN A 195 -12.69 -1.16 10.79
CA ASN A 195 -13.15 -2.55 10.81
C ASN A 195 -12.16 -3.53 10.14
N LEU A 196 -11.08 -3.02 9.54
CA LEU A 196 -10.00 -3.82 8.96
C LEU A 196 -8.86 -4.16 9.95
N GLY A 197 -9.02 -3.77 11.23
CA GLY A 197 -8.00 -3.90 12.28
C GLY A 197 -6.83 -2.94 12.08
N ASN A 198 -5.79 -3.06 12.91
CA ASN A 198 -4.66 -2.12 12.93
C ASN A 198 -3.68 -2.27 11.75
N SER A 199 -4.01 -3.11 10.76
CA SER A 199 -3.20 -3.26 9.54
C SER A 199 -3.33 -2.08 8.62
N ILE A 200 -4.55 -1.55 8.51
CA ILE A 200 -4.88 -0.39 7.70
C ILE A 200 -6.02 0.37 8.36
N ILE A 201 -5.81 1.67 8.56
CA ILE A 201 -6.85 2.62 8.92
C ILE A 201 -7.15 3.43 7.66
N ILE A 202 -8.42 3.62 7.39
CA ILE A 202 -8.90 4.41 6.24
C ILE A 202 -9.85 5.45 6.77
N GLU A 203 -9.54 6.69 6.50
CA GLU A 203 -10.46 7.79 6.74
C GLU A 203 -10.82 8.41 5.39
N ARG A 204 -12.06 8.87 5.24
CA ARG A 204 -12.52 9.46 3.98
C ARG A 204 -13.43 10.64 4.19
N ILE A 205 -13.28 11.64 3.33
CA ILE A 205 -14.16 12.80 3.21
C ILE A 205 -14.67 12.81 1.78
N LYS A 206 -15.98 13.06 1.61
CA LYS A 206 -16.62 13.19 0.31
C LYS A 206 -17.32 14.54 0.24
N ALA A 207 -17.05 15.28 -0.82
CA ALA A 207 -17.81 16.45 -1.23
C ALA A 207 -18.37 16.21 -2.63
N GLU A 208 -19.54 16.75 -2.92
CA GLU A 208 -20.22 16.55 -4.20
C GLU A 208 -21.02 17.79 -4.57
N ASP A 209 -20.91 18.20 -5.82
CA ASP A 209 -21.73 19.23 -6.44
C ASP A 209 -22.40 18.69 -7.72
N ASN A 210 -23.03 19.56 -8.52
CA ASN A 210 -23.73 19.14 -9.74
C ASN A 210 -22.80 18.66 -10.86
N THR A 211 -21.51 18.99 -10.80
CA THR A 211 -20.53 18.74 -11.85
C THR A 211 -19.53 17.65 -11.49
N LYS A 212 -19.26 17.42 -10.20
CA LYS A 212 -18.21 16.51 -9.75
C LYS A 212 -18.44 15.92 -8.36
N VAL A 213 -17.68 14.87 -8.09
CA VAL A 213 -17.52 14.22 -6.78
C VAL A 213 -16.05 14.27 -6.41
N ASP A 214 -15.75 14.92 -5.29
CA ASP A 214 -14.42 15.02 -4.71
C ASP A 214 -14.30 14.07 -3.52
N ILE A 215 -13.27 13.23 -3.51
CA ILE A 215 -13.02 12.29 -2.42
C ILE A 215 -11.58 12.40 -1.97
N LEU A 216 -11.42 12.68 -0.67
CA LEU A 216 -10.13 12.67 0.00
C LEU A 216 -10.04 11.46 0.92
N TYR A 217 -8.97 10.68 0.77
CA TYR A 217 -8.64 9.54 1.61
C TYR A 217 -7.39 9.83 2.42
N TYR A 218 -7.38 9.32 3.66
CA TYR A 218 -6.17 9.13 4.45
C TYR A 218 -5.99 7.63 4.67
N PHE A 219 -4.81 7.14 4.28
CA PHE A 219 -4.41 5.75 4.48
C PHE A 219 -3.28 5.71 5.51
N ASN A 220 -3.46 4.89 6.53
CA ASN A 220 -2.43 4.59 7.51
C ASN A 220 -2.25 3.08 7.62
N ILE A 221 -1.15 2.58 7.06
CA ILE A 221 -0.80 1.17 7.01
C ILE A 221 0.26 0.88 8.07
N TRP A 222 -0.04 -0.07 8.95
CA TRP A 222 0.79 -0.49 10.09
C TRP A 222 1.21 0.64 11.05
N GLY A 223 0.53 1.80 11.05
CA GLY A 223 0.99 2.96 11.81
C GLY A 223 2.22 3.66 11.21
N LYS A 224 2.74 3.17 10.08
CA LYS A 224 4.04 3.58 9.50
C LYS A 224 3.87 4.29 8.17
N LEU A 225 3.37 3.57 7.16
CA LEU A 225 3.14 4.14 5.84
C LEU A 225 1.84 4.95 5.87
N GLN A 226 2.00 6.27 5.81
CA GLN A 226 0.90 7.23 5.89
C GLN A 226 0.90 8.10 4.64
N PHE A 227 -0.25 8.23 4.00
CA PHE A 227 -0.41 9.10 2.85
C PHE A 227 -1.86 9.51 2.63
N TYR A 228 -2.02 10.63 1.95
CA TYR A 228 -3.31 11.10 1.47
C TYR A 228 -3.48 10.72 0.01
N SER A 229 -4.73 10.50 -0.40
CA SER A 229 -5.06 10.45 -1.81
C SER A 229 -6.32 11.22 -2.10
N TYR A 230 -6.24 12.10 -3.08
CA TYR A 230 -7.35 12.88 -3.58
C TYR A 230 -7.79 12.33 -4.93
N ASN A 231 -9.09 12.24 -5.13
CA ASN A 231 -9.70 11.85 -6.38
C ASN A 231 -10.85 12.80 -6.74
N GLU A 232 -10.79 13.34 -7.95
CA GLU A 232 -11.86 14.14 -8.56
C GLU A 232 -12.55 13.31 -9.66
N ILE A 233 -13.85 13.05 -9.52
CA ILE A 233 -14.66 12.33 -10.50
C ILE A 233 -15.67 13.30 -11.10
N LYS A 234 -15.54 13.59 -12.40
CA LYS A 234 -16.54 14.42 -13.09
C LYS A 234 -17.82 13.61 -13.31
N LYS A 235 -18.99 14.22 -13.13
CA LYS A 235 -20.26 13.56 -13.44
C LYS A 235 -20.44 13.37 -14.95
#